data_AF-A0A950CTN3-F1
#
_entry.id   AF-A0A950CTN3-F1
#
_cell.length_a   1.000
_cell.length_b   1.000
_cell.length_c   1.000
_cell.angle_alpha   90.00
_cell.angle_beta   90.00
_cell.angle_gamma   90.00
#
_symmetry.space_group_name_H-M   'P 1'
#
loop_
_entity.id
_entity.type
_entity.pdbx_description
1 polymer ?
#
loop_
_entity_poly.entity_id
_entity_poly.type
_entity_poly.pdbx_seq_one_letter_code
_entity_poly.pdbx_strand_id
1 'polypeptide(L)'
;MKCALPVLCLAVAPVLPAAVAIERDAAGVTMRGAGETVHVAVCGPSLLHVVAGPGDPHAASPETPWLDQPCKAAHFDFAGGQKNATLSTSVLRVLFNLDDGRLTFQSAAGETLQTESDREPRRYDRVDINGEQLYRVSERFFVDAHQALYGLGQHQNDVFNYRGTVVELAQANADIALPLVVSSNGSAILWNTASRSWFDNRFPPELKLIADAADAIDYYFLYGPEMDSIIHWYRELTGHVPLFGKWAYGFFQSKDRYKSAQQLLEVAAKYRAERVPLDTVVQDWFWWKCQGDPEYAESYLKPHSDVRGALRELHEEHVHSIISVWEMMDPKSTNFNEFIRRGFIIPGTYDYDATNPAARDAYWKMLIGPILAQAWDGFWLDSSEPEILNGRSDAVLFEKTISLGNGARYTNVFPLLHTGGVYEHWRAS
;
A
#
# COMPACT_ATOMS: atom_id res chain seq x y z
N MET A 1 -24.84 -64.59 36.16
CA MET A 1 -23.81 -63.57 35.86
C MET A 1 -24.44 -62.51 34.96
N LYS A 2 -24.80 -61.34 35.51
CA LYS A 2 -25.18 -60.15 34.74
C LYS A 2 -24.23 -59.05 35.20
N CYS A 3 -23.30 -58.65 34.33
CA CYS A 3 -22.39 -57.53 34.57
C CYS A 3 -23.17 -56.22 34.43
N ALA A 4 -23.22 -55.42 35.49
CA ALA A 4 -23.57 -54.02 35.44
C ALA A 4 -22.27 -53.22 35.45
N LEU A 5 -21.95 -52.53 34.35
CA LEU A 5 -20.90 -51.51 34.32
C LEU A 5 -21.52 -50.18 34.80
N PRO A 6 -20.89 -49.45 35.74
CA PRO A 6 -21.30 -48.10 36.06
C PRO A 6 -20.74 -47.14 35.00
N VAL A 7 -21.62 -46.37 34.36
CA VAL A 7 -21.23 -45.23 33.53
C VAL A 7 -20.83 -44.10 34.47
N LEU A 8 -19.53 -43.83 34.56
CA LEU A 8 -19.00 -42.67 35.28
C LEU A 8 -19.14 -41.45 34.37
N CYS A 9 -20.17 -40.62 34.62
CA CYS A 9 -20.30 -39.32 33.98
C CYS A 9 -19.25 -38.36 34.57
N LEU A 10 -18.11 -38.21 33.89
CA LEU A 10 -17.16 -37.13 34.17
C LEU A 10 -17.81 -35.82 33.72
N ALA A 11 -18.34 -35.06 34.68
CA ALA A 11 -18.68 -33.67 34.48
C ALA A 11 -17.38 -32.91 34.19
N VAL A 12 -17.16 -32.55 32.92
CA VAL A 12 -16.14 -31.58 32.54
C VAL A 12 -16.61 -30.25 33.13
N ALA A 13 -15.97 -29.80 34.21
CA ALA A 13 -16.18 -28.46 34.72
C ALA A 13 -15.84 -27.48 33.58
N PRO A 14 -16.69 -26.48 33.28
CA PRO A 14 -16.33 -25.45 32.33
C PRO A 14 -15.06 -24.78 32.85
N VAL A 15 -13.98 -24.89 32.07
CA VAL A 15 -12.79 -24.06 32.30
C VAL A 15 -13.27 -22.63 32.09
N LEU A 16 -13.40 -21.86 33.18
CA LEU A 16 -13.67 -20.43 33.08
C LEU A 16 -12.59 -19.84 32.17
N PRO A 17 -12.95 -19.03 31.15
CA PRO A 17 -11.96 -18.36 30.34
C PRO A 17 -11.00 -17.61 31.26
N ALA A 18 -9.69 -17.74 30.99
CA ALA A 18 -8.69 -17.02 31.75
C ALA A 18 -9.03 -15.52 31.71
N ALA A 19 -9.07 -14.87 32.88
CA ALA A 19 -9.43 -13.46 33.00
C ALA A 19 -8.54 -12.62 32.09
N VAL A 20 -9.13 -11.70 31.33
CA VAL A 20 -8.39 -10.76 30.49
C VAL A 20 -7.63 -9.80 31.40
N ALA A 21 -6.30 -9.83 31.34
CA ALA A 21 -5.43 -8.89 32.01
C ALA A 21 -5.31 -7.63 31.16
N ILE A 22 -5.23 -6.47 31.80
CA ILE A 22 -5.03 -5.20 31.11
C ILE A 22 -4.01 -4.35 31.85
N GLU A 23 -3.07 -3.81 31.09
CA GLU A 23 -1.94 -3.05 31.59
C GLU A 23 -1.79 -1.79 30.75
N ARG A 24 -1.30 -0.70 31.36
CA ARG A 24 -0.96 0.53 30.65
C ARG A 24 0.53 0.81 30.76
N ASP A 25 1.08 1.44 29.75
CA ASP A 25 2.41 2.04 29.77
C ASP A 25 2.34 3.50 29.32
N ALA A 26 3.47 4.09 28.94
CA ALA A 26 3.54 5.48 28.48
C ALA A 26 3.05 5.68 27.03
N ALA A 27 3.01 4.62 26.23
CA ALA A 27 2.63 4.64 24.82
C ALA A 27 1.19 4.20 24.58
N GLY A 28 0.61 3.39 25.48
CA GLY A 28 -0.75 2.92 25.31
C GLY A 28 -1.20 1.88 26.34
N VAL A 29 -2.07 0.98 25.89
CA VAL A 29 -2.72 -0.06 26.69
C VAL A 29 -2.52 -1.41 26.04
N THR A 30 -2.16 -2.40 26.85
CA THR A 30 -2.00 -3.79 26.44
C THR A 30 -3.04 -4.65 27.15
N MET A 31 -3.77 -5.45 26.38
CA MET A 31 -4.75 -6.41 26.87
C MET A 31 -4.29 -7.82 26.53
N ARG A 32 -4.29 -8.73 27.50
CA ARG A 32 -3.84 -10.12 27.35
C ARG A 32 -4.92 -11.07 27.84
N GLY A 33 -5.38 -11.98 26.99
CA GLY A 33 -6.47 -12.90 27.32
C GLY A 33 -6.73 -13.88 26.20
N ALA A 34 -7.37 -15.02 26.51
CA ALA A 34 -7.78 -16.03 25.53
C ALA A 34 -6.68 -16.52 24.56
N GLY A 35 -5.39 -16.39 24.92
CA GLY A 35 -4.26 -16.82 24.09
C GLY A 35 -3.76 -15.77 23.09
N GLU A 36 -4.31 -14.56 23.11
CA GLU A 36 -3.84 -13.41 22.33
C GLU A 36 -3.42 -12.24 23.22
N THR A 37 -2.66 -11.33 22.62
CA THR A 37 -2.35 -10.01 23.16
C THR A 37 -2.77 -8.96 22.16
N VAL A 38 -3.28 -7.84 22.66
CA VAL A 38 -3.70 -6.67 21.88
C VAL A 38 -3.02 -5.44 22.46
N HIS A 39 -2.22 -4.77 21.65
CA HIS A 39 -1.61 -3.48 21.97
C HIS A 39 -2.41 -2.38 21.27
N VAL A 40 -2.83 -1.37 22.03
CA VAL A 40 -3.43 -0.14 21.50
C VAL A 40 -2.54 1.02 21.91
N ALA A 41 -1.70 1.48 20.99
CA ALA A 41 -0.82 2.62 21.16
C ALA A 41 -1.52 3.92 20.72
N VAL A 42 -1.24 5.02 21.43
CA VAL A 42 -1.78 6.34 21.15
C VAL A 42 -0.72 7.17 20.43
N CYS A 43 -0.92 7.37 19.13
CA CYS A 43 0.02 8.08 18.26
C CYS A 43 -0.32 9.57 18.10
N GLY A 44 -1.49 9.97 18.60
CA GLY A 44 -2.01 11.32 18.56
C GLY A 44 -3.44 11.36 19.09
N PRO A 45 -4.05 12.55 19.21
CA PRO A 45 -5.44 12.67 19.63
C PRO A 45 -6.41 11.86 18.76
N SER A 46 -6.17 11.86 17.46
CA SER A 46 -7.04 11.28 16.42
C SER A 46 -6.51 9.98 15.82
N LEU A 47 -5.40 9.44 16.35
CA LEU A 47 -4.65 8.38 15.71
C LEU A 47 -4.23 7.33 16.74
N LEU A 48 -4.68 6.11 16.51
CA LEU A 48 -4.37 4.95 17.34
C LEU A 48 -3.73 3.87 16.47
N HIS A 49 -2.77 3.14 17.02
CA HIS A 49 -2.15 1.98 16.37
C HIS A 49 -2.52 0.73 17.15
N VAL A 50 -3.10 -0.25 16.45
CA VAL A 50 -3.56 -1.51 17.05
C VAL A 50 -2.75 -2.65 16.45
N VAL A 51 -2.13 -3.43 17.34
CA VAL A 51 -1.38 -4.63 16.99
C VAL A 51 -1.91 -5.79 17.83
N ALA A 52 -2.33 -6.87 17.19
CA ALA A 52 -2.89 -8.02 17.88
C ALA A 52 -2.40 -9.36 17.31
N GLY A 53 -2.17 -10.33 18.18
CA GLY A 53 -1.68 -11.64 17.76
C GLY A 53 -1.42 -12.61 18.91
N PRO A 54 -1.10 -13.87 18.59
CA PRO A 54 -0.75 -14.87 19.59
C PRO A 54 0.54 -14.51 20.34
N GLY A 55 0.57 -14.70 21.65
CA GLY A 55 1.78 -14.43 22.44
C GLY A 55 2.02 -12.93 22.66
N ASP A 56 3.18 -12.41 22.24
CA ASP A 56 3.52 -10.99 22.31
C ASP A 56 3.73 -10.46 20.89
N PRO A 57 2.67 -9.96 20.23
CA PRO A 57 2.70 -9.64 18.82
C PRO A 57 3.52 -8.38 18.54
N HIS A 58 4.22 -8.40 17.42
CA HIS A 58 4.89 -7.24 16.85
C HIS A 58 4.14 -6.76 15.60
N ALA A 59 4.71 -5.81 14.86
CA ALA A 59 4.14 -5.33 13.60
C ALA A 59 3.85 -6.48 12.61
N ALA A 60 2.86 -6.29 11.73
CA ALA A 60 2.45 -7.34 10.77
C ALA A 60 3.56 -7.75 9.81
N SER A 61 4.48 -6.82 9.51
CA SER A 61 5.66 -7.04 8.68
C SER A 61 6.91 -6.49 9.40
N PRO A 62 8.09 -7.12 9.24
CA PRO A 62 9.32 -6.64 9.86
C PRO A 62 9.74 -5.24 9.43
N GLU A 63 9.54 -4.90 8.16
CA GLU A 63 9.83 -3.59 7.59
C GLU A 63 8.55 -2.95 7.04
N THR A 64 8.42 -1.63 7.17
CA THR A 64 7.22 -0.88 6.77
C THR A 64 7.60 0.35 5.94
N PRO A 65 8.19 0.18 4.74
CA PRO A 65 8.72 1.30 3.95
C PRO A 65 7.63 2.27 3.43
N TRP A 66 6.35 1.95 3.61
CA TRP A 66 5.22 2.83 3.32
C TRP A 66 4.86 3.78 4.47
N LEU A 67 5.55 3.71 5.60
CA LEU A 67 5.41 4.64 6.72
C LEU A 67 6.63 5.57 6.80
N ASP A 68 6.40 6.88 6.80
CA ASP A 68 7.43 7.92 6.97
C ASP A 68 7.65 8.23 8.46
N GLN A 69 6.56 8.50 9.19
CA GLN A 69 6.58 8.74 10.63
C GLN A 69 5.72 7.71 11.36
N PRO A 70 6.31 6.61 11.85
CA PRO A 70 5.57 5.66 12.66
C PRO A 70 5.16 6.29 14.00
N CYS A 71 4.16 5.67 14.63
CA CYS A 71 3.50 6.10 15.86
C CYS A 71 4.42 6.81 16.88
N LYS A 72 4.19 8.10 17.12
CA LYS A 72 4.83 8.85 18.21
C LYS A 72 3.90 8.92 19.41
N ALA A 73 4.33 8.38 20.56
CA ALA A 73 3.52 8.35 21.77
C ALA A 73 2.96 9.74 22.12
N ALA A 74 1.65 9.80 22.34
CA ALA A 74 0.91 10.99 22.70
C ALA A 74 0.18 10.81 24.04
N HIS A 75 -0.25 11.92 24.63
CA HIS A 75 -0.97 11.91 25.90
C HIS A 75 -2.33 11.19 25.78
N PHE A 76 -2.63 10.35 26.76
CA PHE A 76 -3.94 9.74 26.94
C PHE A 76 -4.25 9.53 28.43
N ASP A 77 -5.54 9.47 28.74
CA ASP A 77 -6.04 9.06 30.04
C ASP A 77 -6.47 7.59 30.00
N PHE A 78 -6.33 6.90 31.13
CA PHE A 78 -6.75 5.51 31.29
C PHE A 78 -7.57 5.32 32.56
N ALA A 79 -8.75 4.72 32.42
CA ALA A 79 -9.62 4.34 33.51
C ALA A 79 -9.86 2.83 33.47
N GLY A 80 -9.31 2.10 34.44
CA GLY A 80 -9.56 0.67 34.61
C GLY A 80 -10.91 0.38 35.28
N GLY A 81 -11.47 -0.79 35.02
CA GLY A 81 -12.69 -1.28 35.65
C GLY A 81 -12.74 -2.81 35.70
N GLN A 82 -13.75 -3.38 36.36
CA GLN A 82 -13.85 -4.84 36.53
C GLN A 82 -14.29 -5.57 35.25
N LYS A 83 -15.13 -4.93 34.44
CA LYS A 83 -15.66 -5.52 33.19
C LYS A 83 -15.21 -4.79 31.94
N ASN A 84 -14.97 -3.48 32.07
CA ASN A 84 -14.52 -2.64 30.98
C ASN A 84 -13.38 -1.76 31.48
N ALA A 85 -12.45 -1.43 30.59
CA ALA A 85 -11.51 -0.33 30.76
C ALA A 85 -11.69 0.69 29.63
N THR A 86 -11.18 1.91 29.83
CA THR A 86 -11.28 2.96 28.82
C THR A 86 -9.96 3.70 28.69
N LEU A 87 -9.46 3.78 27.46
CA LEU A 87 -8.43 4.72 27.02
C LEU A 87 -9.12 5.95 26.44
N SER A 88 -8.65 7.15 26.73
CA SER A 88 -9.23 8.40 26.21
C SER A 88 -8.15 9.36 25.74
N THR A 89 -8.37 9.95 24.57
CA THR A 89 -7.64 11.13 24.08
C THR A 89 -8.56 12.35 24.18
N SER A 90 -8.12 13.51 23.66
CA SER A 90 -9.00 14.68 23.59
C SER A 90 -10.16 14.54 22.59
N VAL A 91 -10.12 13.57 21.66
CA VAL A 91 -11.16 13.40 20.61
C VAL A 91 -11.65 11.97 20.43
N LEU A 92 -10.97 10.97 21.00
CA LEU A 92 -11.31 9.55 20.90
C LEU A 92 -11.42 8.87 22.26
N ARG A 93 -12.18 7.78 22.30
CA ARG A 93 -12.19 6.80 23.39
C ARG A 93 -12.10 5.39 22.81
N VAL A 94 -11.35 4.52 23.49
CA VAL A 94 -11.32 3.09 23.22
C VAL A 94 -11.82 2.37 24.46
N LEU A 95 -12.89 1.60 24.32
CA LEU A 95 -13.42 0.76 25.37
C LEU A 95 -12.89 -0.65 25.15
N PHE A 96 -12.29 -1.20 26.19
CA PHE A 96 -11.81 -2.58 26.25
C PHE A 96 -12.83 -3.39 27.03
N ASN A 97 -13.44 -4.40 26.40
CA ASN A 97 -14.27 -5.35 27.12
C ASN A 97 -13.37 -6.45 27.71
N LEU A 98 -13.38 -6.61 29.03
CA LEU A 98 -12.54 -7.57 29.74
C LEU A 98 -13.21 -8.95 29.91
N ASP A 99 -14.47 -9.09 29.50
CA ASP A 99 -15.16 -10.39 29.48
C ASP A 99 -14.81 -11.17 28.19
N ASP A 100 -14.65 -10.50 27.05
CA ASP A 100 -14.41 -11.14 25.74
C ASP A 100 -13.27 -10.55 24.91
N GLY A 101 -12.59 -9.51 25.38
CA GLY A 101 -11.41 -8.94 24.73
C GLY A 101 -11.73 -8.05 23.52
N ARG A 102 -12.98 -7.66 23.27
CA ARG A 102 -13.32 -6.80 22.12
C ARG A 102 -12.99 -5.32 22.38
N LEU A 103 -12.61 -4.62 21.32
CA LEU A 103 -12.43 -3.17 21.29
C LEU A 103 -13.68 -2.46 20.75
N THR A 104 -13.96 -1.28 21.29
CA THR A 104 -14.96 -0.35 20.75
C THR A 104 -14.38 1.05 20.69
N PHE A 105 -14.34 1.63 19.50
CA PHE A 105 -13.86 2.98 19.22
C PHE A 105 -15.05 3.94 19.24
N GLN A 106 -14.90 5.05 19.97
CA GLN A 106 -15.91 6.09 20.09
C GLN A 106 -15.29 7.48 19.93
N SER A 107 -16.10 8.45 19.52
CA SER A 107 -15.74 9.86 19.64
C SER A 107 -15.65 10.26 21.12
N ALA A 108 -15.01 11.39 21.42
CA ALA A 108 -14.99 11.94 22.78
C ALA A 108 -16.41 12.29 23.30
N ALA A 109 -17.38 12.47 22.41
CA ALA A 109 -18.79 12.67 22.74
C ALA A 109 -19.54 11.36 23.06
N GLY A 110 -18.92 10.20 22.84
CA GLY A 110 -19.49 8.88 23.12
C GLY A 110 -20.25 8.24 21.95
N GLU A 111 -20.15 8.80 20.75
CA GLU A 111 -20.71 8.20 19.54
C GLU A 111 -19.85 7.01 19.14
N THR A 112 -20.48 5.85 18.91
CA THR A 112 -19.76 4.66 18.45
C THR A 112 -19.32 4.81 17.01
N LEU A 113 -18.01 4.72 16.78
CA LEU A 113 -17.39 4.85 15.47
C LEU A 113 -17.17 3.49 14.81
N GLN A 114 -16.65 2.54 15.59
CA GLN A 114 -16.32 1.20 15.12
C GLN A 114 -16.30 0.23 16.30
N THR A 115 -16.88 -0.95 16.14
CA THR A 115 -16.87 -2.01 17.16
C THR A 115 -16.33 -3.28 16.52
N GLU A 116 -15.43 -3.98 17.20
CA GLU A 116 -15.04 -5.34 16.83
C GLU A 116 -16.25 -6.30 16.95
N SER A 117 -16.23 -7.38 16.16
CA SER A 117 -17.28 -8.40 16.15
C SER A 117 -17.41 -9.10 17.51
N ASP A 118 -18.63 -9.41 17.93
CA ASP A 118 -18.91 -10.22 19.12
C ASP A 118 -18.72 -11.74 18.88
N ARG A 119 -18.42 -12.11 17.63
CA ARG A 119 -18.13 -13.47 17.17
C ARG A 119 -16.76 -13.48 16.53
N GLU A 120 -15.75 -13.96 17.27
CA GLU A 120 -14.38 -14.14 16.77
C GLU A 120 -13.87 -12.84 16.11
N PRO A 121 -13.64 -11.76 16.89
CA PRO A 121 -13.19 -10.48 16.34
C PRO A 121 -11.90 -10.62 15.55
N ARG A 122 -10.95 -11.40 16.11
CA ARG A 122 -9.63 -11.61 15.55
C ARG A 122 -9.36 -13.08 15.30
N ARG A 123 -8.72 -13.39 14.17
CA ARG A 123 -8.36 -14.75 13.78
C ARG A 123 -6.96 -14.81 13.18
N TYR A 124 -6.26 -15.89 13.52
CA TYR A 124 -4.87 -16.13 13.12
C TYR A 124 -4.73 -17.59 12.64
N ASP A 125 -4.85 -17.83 11.34
CA ASP A 125 -4.68 -19.17 10.76
C ASP A 125 -3.20 -19.36 10.38
N ARG A 126 -2.52 -20.35 10.97
CA ARG A 126 -1.12 -20.66 10.61
C ARG A 126 -1.03 -21.10 9.15
N VAL A 127 -0.08 -20.53 8.42
CA VAL A 127 0.21 -20.85 7.01
C VAL A 127 1.72 -20.98 6.80
N ASP A 128 2.12 -21.81 5.85
CA ASP A 128 3.49 -21.86 5.33
C ASP A 128 3.47 -21.29 3.92
N ILE A 129 4.11 -20.13 3.72
CA ILE A 129 4.14 -19.45 2.43
C ILE A 129 5.60 -19.13 2.11
N ASN A 130 6.06 -19.62 0.96
CA ASN A 130 7.45 -19.46 0.49
C ASN A 130 8.50 -19.95 1.52
N GLY A 131 8.17 -20.96 2.33
CA GLY A 131 9.06 -21.55 3.34
C GLY A 131 9.12 -20.80 4.67
N GLU A 132 8.23 -19.83 4.89
CA GLU A 132 8.11 -19.07 6.12
C GLU A 132 6.81 -19.40 6.84
N GLN A 133 6.88 -19.61 8.16
CA GLN A 133 5.72 -19.87 9.02
C GLN A 133 5.08 -18.55 9.43
N LEU A 134 3.90 -18.26 8.85
CA LEU A 134 3.17 -17.01 8.99
C LEU A 134 1.75 -17.25 9.49
N TYR A 135 0.99 -16.16 9.60
CA TYR A 135 -0.45 -16.19 9.77
C TYR A 135 -1.16 -15.58 8.56
N ARG A 136 -2.25 -16.22 8.13
CA ARG A 136 -3.35 -15.54 7.48
C ARG A 136 -4.19 -14.92 8.59
N VAL A 137 -4.23 -13.60 8.65
CA VAL A 137 -4.89 -12.87 9.72
C VAL A 137 -6.21 -12.27 9.26
N SER A 138 -7.16 -12.14 10.18
CA SER A 138 -8.42 -11.47 9.93
C SER A 138 -8.88 -10.69 11.15
N GLU A 139 -9.27 -9.44 10.92
CA GLU A 139 -9.97 -8.58 11.87
C GLU A 139 -11.42 -8.38 11.40
N ARG A 140 -12.38 -8.40 12.33
CA ARG A 140 -13.82 -8.35 12.04
C ARG A 140 -14.51 -7.27 12.85
N PHE A 141 -15.33 -6.52 12.15
CA PHE A 141 -15.92 -5.28 12.62
C PHE A 141 -17.42 -5.24 12.32
N PHE A 142 -18.21 -4.70 13.24
CA PHE A 142 -19.60 -4.34 12.96
C PHE A 142 -19.68 -3.03 12.19
N VAL A 143 -20.46 -3.00 11.11
CA VAL A 143 -20.70 -1.80 10.32
C VAL A 143 -22.16 -1.39 10.49
N ASP A 144 -22.38 -0.17 10.96
CA ASP A 144 -23.72 0.40 11.11
C ASP A 144 -24.46 0.44 9.77
N ALA A 145 -25.80 0.35 9.81
CA ALA A 145 -26.65 0.30 8.62
C ALA A 145 -26.50 1.52 7.70
N HIS A 146 -26.14 2.68 8.26
CA HIS A 146 -26.05 3.95 7.56
C HIS A 146 -24.61 4.35 7.17
N GLN A 147 -23.61 3.55 7.56
CA GLN A 147 -22.22 3.77 7.15
C GLN A 147 -22.03 3.44 5.67
N ALA A 148 -21.43 4.37 4.94
CA ALA A 148 -20.85 4.16 3.62
C ALA A 148 -19.33 4.02 3.74
N LEU A 149 -18.73 3.19 2.88
CA LEU A 149 -17.32 2.80 2.92
C LEU A 149 -16.64 3.18 1.60
N TYR A 150 -15.51 3.87 1.69
CA TYR A 150 -14.75 4.45 0.57
C TYR A 150 -13.26 4.18 0.71
N GLY A 151 -12.46 4.53 -0.30
CA GLY A 151 -11.00 4.40 -0.28
C GLY A 151 -10.52 3.18 -1.07
N LEU A 152 -9.71 2.32 -0.45
CA LEU A 152 -9.19 1.06 -0.98
C LEU A 152 -8.29 1.14 -2.23
N GLY A 153 -8.20 2.32 -2.87
CA GLY A 153 -7.38 2.58 -4.05
C GLY A 153 -8.22 2.75 -5.31
N GLN A 154 -7.76 2.20 -6.43
CA GLN A 154 -8.43 2.27 -7.72
C GLN A 154 -8.84 0.86 -8.14
N HIS A 155 -10.12 0.66 -8.44
CA HIS A 155 -10.68 -0.65 -8.78
C HIS A 155 -11.61 -0.58 -10.00
N GLN A 156 -11.58 -1.60 -10.87
CA GLN A 156 -12.30 -1.60 -12.16
C GLN A 156 -13.77 -2.06 -12.10
N ASN A 157 -14.40 -2.01 -10.93
CA ASN A 157 -15.73 -2.59 -10.70
C ASN A 157 -16.90 -1.57 -10.71
N ASP A 158 -16.63 -0.30 -11.04
CA ASP A 158 -17.63 0.81 -11.05
C ASP A 158 -18.34 1.01 -9.69
N VAL A 159 -17.70 0.59 -8.59
CA VAL A 159 -18.22 0.75 -7.24
C VAL A 159 -17.65 2.00 -6.59
N PHE A 160 -18.53 2.90 -6.15
CA PHE A 160 -18.14 4.08 -5.38
C PHE A 160 -18.28 3.89 -3.86
N ASN A 161 -19.39 3.29 -3.40
CA ASN A 161 -19.59 2.91 -2.01
C ASN A 161 -19.42 1.39 -1.88
N TYR A 162 -18.36 0.96 -1.19
CA TYR A 162 -17.99 -0.45 -1.04
C TYR A 162 -18.88 -1.24 -0.07
N ARG A 163 -19.95 -0.64 0.47
CA ARG A 163 -20.92 -1.36 1.28
C ARG A 163 -21.53 -2.53 0.50
N GLY A 164 -21.50 -3.73 1.08
CA GLY A 164 -22.04 -4.93 0.44
C GLY A 164 -21.11 -5.55 -0.60
N THR A 165 -19.84 -5.13 -0.68
CA THR A 165 -18.89 -5.58 -1.71
C THR A 165 -17.68 -6.29 -1.11
N VAL A 166 -16.93 -6.96 -1.98
CA VAL A 166 -15.62 -7.55 -1.67
C VAL A 166 -14.61 -6.96 -2.63
N VAL A 167 -13.47 -6.53 -2.11
CA VAL A 167 -12.37 -5.96 -2.87
C VAL A 167 -11.10 -6.71 -2.52
N GLU A 168 -10.43 -7.25 -3.53
CA GLU A 168 -9.08 -7.77 -3.40
C GLU A 168 -8.10 -6.59 -3.45
N LEU A 169 -7.15 -6.58 -2.54
CA LEU A 169 -6.06 -5.61 -2.50
C LEU A 169 -4.80 -6.30 -3.00
N ALA A 170 -4.64 -6.26 -4.33
CA ALA A 170 -3.46 -6.67 -5.07
C ALA A 170 -3.14 -5.61 -6.14
N GLN A 171 -1.86 -5.36 -6.43
CA GLN A 171 -1.50 -4.58 -7.61
C GLN A 171 -1.73 -5.43 -8.86
N ALA A 172 -2.36 -4.83 -9.88
CA ALA A 172 -2.53 -5.39 -11.21
C ALA A 172 -2.73 -4.25 -12.22
N ASN A 173 -2.61 -4.54 -13.50
CA ASN A 173 -2.80 -3.53 -14.54
C ASN A 173 -4.25 -3.01 -14.44
N ALA A 174 -4.39 -1.70 -14.29
CA ALA A 174 -5.63 -0.95 -14.01
C ALA A 174 -6.21 -1.05 -12.58
N ASP A 175 -5.71 -1.92 -11.70
CA ASP A 175 -6.13 -2.06 -10.30
C ASP A 175 -4.99 -1.69 -9.33
N ILE A 176 -5.23 -0.66 -8.50
CA ILE A 176 -4.24 -0.13 -7.55
C ILE A 176 -4.74 -0.37 -6.13
N ALA A 177 -4.01 -1.19 -5.38
CA ALA A 177 -4.33 -1.49 -3.99
C ALA A 177 -3.74 -0.44 -3.03
N LEU A 178 -4.61 0.26 -2.31
CA LEU A 178 -4.24 1.14 -1.18
C LEU A 178 -5.05 0.75 0.06
N PRO A 179 -4.42 0.23 1.13
CA PRO A 179 -5.14 -0.41 2.23
C PRO A 179 -5.74 0.58 3.25
N LEU A 180 -6.40 1.65 2.78
CA LEU A 180 -7.12 2.64 3.61
C LEU A 180 -8.62 2.56 3.32
N VAL A 181 -9.43 2.15 4.29
CA VAL A 181 -10.89 2.30 4.24
C VAL A 181 -11.33 3.52 5.04
N VAL A 182 -12.15 4.37 4.43
CA VAL A 182 -12.74 5.56 5.04
C VAL A 182 -14.25 5.36 5.17
N SER A 183 -14.79 5.63 6.34
CA SER A 183 -16.22 5.52 6.66
C SER A 183 -16.89 6.89 6.72
N SER A 184 -18.16 6.96 6.31
CA SER A 184 -18.96 8.20 6.33
C SER A 184 -19.27 8.76 7.72
N ASN A 185 -18.94 8.04 8.80
CA ASN A 185 -19.08 8.53 10.18
C ASN A 185 -17.79 9.17 10.74
N GLY A 186 -16.79 9.42 9.88
CA GLY A 186 -15.55 10.11 10.27
C GLY A 186 -14.46 9.20 10.82
N SER A 187 -14.62 7.87 10.76
CA SER A 187 -13.54 6.91 11.05
C SER A 187 -12.87 6.39 9.79
N ALA A 188 -11.63 5.94 9.93
CA ALA A 188 -10.94 5.17 8.91
C ALA A 188 -9.99 4.14 9.53
N ILE A 189 -9.68 3.11 8.75
CA ILE A 189 -8.72 2.08 9.11
C ILE A 189 -7.67 2.01 8.00
N LEU A 190 -6.43 2.29 8.34
CA LEU A 190 -5.27 1.95 7.52
C LEU A 190 -4.82 0.55 7.92
N TRP A 191 -5.11 -0.44 7.08
CA TRP A 191 -4.68 -1.82 7.24
C TRP A 191 -3.18 -1.92 6.94
N ASN A 192 -2.36 -2.02 7.99
CA ASN A 192 -0.93 -1.74 7.93
C ASN A 192 -0.11 -2.96 7.48
N THR A 193 -0.30 -3.34 6.22
CA THR A 193 0.45 -4.42 5.57
C THR A 193 0.51 -4.22 4.07
N ALA A 194 1.59 -4.69 3.45
CA ALA A 194 1.72 -4.77 1.99
C ALA A 194 1.38 -6.16 1.44
N SER A 195 0.98 -7.12 2.29
CA SER A 195 0.52 -8.43 1.84
C SER A 195 -0.71 -8.29 0.97
N ARG A 196 -0.90 -9.23 0.04
CA ARG A 196 -2.19 -9.42 -0.60
C ARG A 196 -3.27 -9.53 0.47
N SER A 197 -4.31 -8.73 0.32
CA SER A 197 -5.31 -8.51 1.36
C SER A 197 -6.71 -8.53 0.77
N TRP A 198 -7.72 -8.67 1.63
CA TRP A 198 -9.12 -8.64 1.24
C TRP A 198 -9.90 -7.71 2.15
N PHE A 199 -10.64 -6.80 1.54
CA PHE A 199 -11.72 -6.07 2.18
C PHE A 199 -13.03 -6.80 1.85
N ASP A 200 -13.67 -7.38 2.86
CA ASP A 200 -14.88 -8.17 2.67
C ASP A 200 -16.02 -7.59 3.52
N ASN A 201 -16.91 -6.85 2.86
CA ASN A 201 -18.19 -6.39 3.41
C ASN A 201 -19.36 -7.02 2.65
N ARG A 202 -19.23 -8.28 2.18
CA ARG A 202 -20.32 -8.99 1.46
C ARG A 202 -21.60 -9.06 2.28
N PHE A 203 -21.46 -9.12 3.60
CA PHE A 203 -22.56 -9.02 4.55
C PHE A 203 -22.54 -7.61 5.15
N PRO A 204 -23.49 -6.73 4.78
CA PRO A 204 -23.37 -5.31 5.11
C PRO A 204 -23.12 -4.96 6.59
N PRO A 205 -23.66 -5.71 7.58
CA PRO A 205 -23.37 -5.45 8.99
C PRO A 205 -21.98 -5.88 9.47
N GLU A 206 -21.20 -6.59 8.65
CA GLU A 206 -19.90 -7.15 9.02
C GLU A 206 -18.84 -6.75 7.99
N LEU A 207 -17.79 -6.10 8.47
CA LEU A 207 -16.57 -5.85 7.70
C LEU A 207 -15.47 -6.80 8.18
N LYS A 208 -14.84 -7.49 7.25
CA LYS A 208 -13.67 -8.33 7.50
C LYS A 208 -12.49 -7.80 6.70
N LEU A 209 -11.39 -7.49 7.41
CA LEU A 209 -10.11 -7.14 6.82
C LEU A 209 -9.16 -8.33 6.96
N ILE A 210 -8.57 -8.78 5.85
CA ILE A 210 -7.77 -10.00 5.79
C ILE A 210 -6.43 -9.69 5.17
N ALA A 211 -5.35 -10.27 5.70
CA ALA A 211 -4.06 -10.36 5.03
C ALA A 211 -3.66 -11.83 4.90
N ASP A 212 -3.17 -12.23 3.73
CA ASP A 212 -2.76 -13.61 3.47
C ASP A 212 -1.47 -14.00 4.21
N ALA A 213 -0.55 -13.05 4.44
CA ALA A 213 0.76 -13.28 5.02
C ALA A 213 1.18 -12.16 5.99
N ALA A 214 1.10 -12.42 7.30
CA ALA A 214 1.51 -11.49 8.35
C ALA A 214 1.97 -12.21 9.62
N ASP A 215 2.70 -11.50 10.50
CA ASP A 215 3.01 -11.97 11.86
C ASP A 215 1.85 -11.71 12.85
N ALA A 216 1.07 -10.66 12.59
CA ALA A 216 0.04 -10.14 13.47
C ALA A 216 -1.02 -9.36 12.68
N ILE A 217 -2.15 -9.08 13.32
CA ILE A 217 -3.07 -8.02 12.89
C ILE A 217 -2.41 -6.68 13.23
N ASP A 218 -2.38 -5.77 12.28
CA ASP A 218 -1.73 -4.46 12.42
C ASP A 218 -2.53 -3.43 11.63
N TYR A 219 -3.08 -2.43 12.32
CA TYR A 219 -3.81 -1.35 11.69
C TYR A 219 -3.72 -0.04 12.47
N TYR A 220 -3.84 1.07 11.76
CA TYR A 220 -4.09 2.36 12.38
C TYR A 220 -5.57 2.70 12.31
N PHE A 221 -6.14 3.12 13.44
CA PHE A 221 -7.47 3.72 13.50
C PHE A 221 -7.33 5.23 13.48
N LEU A 222 -7.96 5.87 12.50
CA LEU A 222 -7.93 7.31 12.28
C LEU A 222 -9.31 7.90 12.54
N TYR A 223 -9.35 9.07 13.16
CA TYR A 223 -10.57 9.82 13.35
C TYR A 223 -10.42 11.29 12.98
N GLY A 224 -11.34 11.74 12.14
CA GLY A 224 -11.57 13.14 11.87
C GLY A 224 -13.01 13.23 11.44
N PRO A 225 -13.89 13.97 12.15
CA PRO A 225 -15.30 13.95 11.78
C PRO A 225 -15.48 14.35 10.31
N GLU A 226 -14.61 15.22 9.80
CA GLU A 226 -14.44 15.49 8.37
C GLU A 226 -13.39 14.58 7.71
N MET A 227 -13.69 14.09 6.51
CA MET A 227 -12.79 13.21 5.74
C MET A 227 -11.42 13.83 5.46
N ASP A 228 -11.32 15.15 5.28
CA ASP A 228 -10.03 15.83 5.09
C ASP A 228 -9.11 15.68 6.30
N SER A 229 -9.66 15.60 7.51
CA SER A 229 -8.88 15.35 8.71
C SER A 229 -8.33 13.92 8.75
N ILE A 230 -9.09 12.94 8.23
CA ILE A 230 -8.60 11.57 8.05
C ILE A 230 -7.44 11.55 7.06
N ILE A 231 -7.61 12.21 5.90
CA ILE A 231 -6.54 12.29 4.89
C ILE A 231 -5.31 12.99 5.44
N HIS A 232 -5.45 14.03 6.25
CA HIS A 232 -4.32 14.66 6.94
C HIS A 232 -3.52 13.65 7.77
N TRP A 233 -4.17 12.88 8.65
CA TRP A 233 -3.48 11.88 9.47
C TRP A 233 -2.89 10.72 8.65
N TYR A 234 -3.56 10.30 7.58
CA TYR A 234 -2.99 9.33 6.64
C TYR A 234 -1.69 9.86 6.01
N ARG A 235 -1.62 11.16 5.68
CA ARG A 235 -0.41 11.79 5.12
C ARG A 235 0.67 12.06 6.16
N GLU A 236 0.31 12.32 7.41
CA GLU A 236 1.31 12.35 8.51
C GLU A 236 1.99 10.98 8.67
N LEU A 237 1.26 9.88 8.47
CA LEU A 237 1.83 8.53 8.53
C LEU A 237 2.65 8.16 7.29
N THR A 238 2.15 8.49 6.10
CA THR A 238 2.66 7.95 4.82
C THR A 238 3.45 8.94 3.98
N GLY A 239 3.57 10.19 4.44
CA GLY A 239 4.27 11.26 3.75
C GLY A 239 3.32 12.25 3.07
N HIS A 240 3.73 13.53 3.07
CA HIS A 240 3.01 14.60 2.39
C HIS A 240 3.33 14.65 0.90
N VAL A 241 2.32 14.93 0.08
CA VAL A 241 2.46 15.01 -1.38
C VAL A 241 3.16 16.33 -1.74
N PRO A 242 4.27 16.32 -2.48
CA PRO A 242 4.89 17.55 -2.97
C PRO A 242 4.00 18.23 -4.02
N LEU A 243 4.19 19.53 -4.22
CA LEU A 243 3.58 20.22 -5.35
C LEU A 243 4.30 19.82 -6.64
N PHE A 244 3.53 19.51 -7.69
CA PHE A 244 4.08 19.36 -9.02
C PHE A 244 4.50 20.72 -9.60
N GLY A 245 5.38 20.69 -10.60
CA GLY A 245 5.59 21.85 -11.47
C GLY A 245 4.26 22.30 -12.07
N LYS A 246 4.04 23.62 -12.19
CA LYS A 246 2.74 24.18 -12.62
C LYS A 246 2.22 23.59 -13.94
N TRP A 247 3.12 23.25 -14.86
CA TRP A 247 2.83 22.62 -16.14
C TRP A 247 2.11 21.27 -16.02
N ALA A 248 2.30 20.55 -14.91
CA ALA A 248 1.68 19.25 -14.68
C ALA A 248 0.16 19.32 -14.48
N TYR A 249 -0.38 20.51 -14.20
CA TYR A 249 -1.82 20.76 -14.13
C TYR A 249 -2.42 21.25 -15.47
N GLY A 250 -1.58 21.38 -16.49
CA GLY A 250 -1.96 21.73 -17.85
C GLY A 250 -2.42 20.53 -18.67
N PHE A 251 -2.57 20.72 -19.98
CA PHE A 251 -3.00 19.65 -20.88
C PHE A 251 -1.82 18.77 -21.34
N PHE A 252 -2.00 17.45 -21.25
CA PHE A 252 -1.04 16.43 -21.66
C PHE A 252 -1.55 15.74 -22.93
N GLN A 253 -0.77 15.80 -24.00
CA GLN A 253 -1.01 15.04 -25.22
C GLN A 253 -0.12 13.79 -25.24
N SER A 254 -0.77 12.61 -25.21
CA SER A 254 -0.10 11.31 -25.35
C SER A 254 -0.64 10.51 -26.53
N LYS A 255 0.09 9.48 -26.94
CA LYS A 255 -0.31 8.49 -27.94
C LYS A 255 0.55 7.24 -27.74
N ASP A 256 -0.05 6.06 -27.91
CA ASP A 256 0.65 4.81 -28.24
C ASP A 256 0.75 4.64 -29.78
N ARG A 257 1.88 4.90 -30.42
CA ARG A 257 3.06 5.65 -29.93
C ARG A 257 3.51 6.69 -30.94
N TYR A 258 4.19 7.74 -30.47
CA TYR A 258 5.02 8.59 -31.33
C TYR A 258 6.31 7.85 -31.67
N LYS A 259 6.68 7.84 -32.96
CA LYS A 259 7.75 6.99 -33.48
C LYS A 259 9.11 7.69 -33.62
N SER A 260 9.18 9.00 -33.37
CA SER A 260 10.40 9.80 -33.41
C SER A 260 10.21 11.13 -32.70
N ALA A 261 11.32 11.77 -32.30
CA ALA A 261 11.28 13.12 -31.70
C ALA A 261 10.66 14.17 -32.64
N GLN A 262 10.79 13.98 -33.96
CA GLN A 262 10.13 14.83 -34.96
C GLN A 262 8.60 14.83 -34.81
N GLN A 263 7.98 13.68 -34.51
CA GLN A 263 6.53 13.62 -34.35
C GLN A 263 6.06 14.38 -33.11
N LEU A 264 6.88 14.47 -32.06
CA LEU A 264 6.59 15.29 -30.88
C LEU A 264 6.57 16.77 -31.25
N LEU A 265 7.57 17.23 -32.01
CA LEU A 265 7.64 18.61 -32.54
C LEU A 265 6.45 18.94 -33.43
N GLU A 266 6.10 18.06 -34.36
CA GLU A 266 4.97 18.26 -35.29
C GLU A 266 3.64 18.38 -34.55
N VAL A 267 3.43 17.57 -33.50
CA VAL A 267 2.24 17.65 -32.64
C VAL A 267 2.21 18.96 -31.88
N ALA A 268 3.29 19.33 -31.19
CA ALA A 268 3.37 20.58 -30.45
C ALA A 268 3.13 21.79 -31.36
N ALA A 269 3.78 21.83 -32.52
CA ALA A 269 3.61 22.87 -33.53
C ALA A 269 2.16 22.96 -34.02
N LYS A 270 1.47 21.82 -34.20
CA LYS A 270 0.06 21.81 -34.58
C LYS A 270 -0.83 22.41 -33.49
N TYR A 271 -0.62 22.06 -32.22
CA TYR A 271 -1.34 22.66 -31.10
C TYR A 271 -1.14 24.18 -31.05
N ARG A 272 0.10 24.66 -31.22
CA ARG A 272 0.42 26.09 -31.27
C ARG A 272 -0.24 26.79 -32.46
N ALA A 273 -0.18 26.21 -33.65
CA ALA A 273 -0.78 26.77 -34.87
C ALA A 273 -2.31 26.90 -34.75
N GLU A 274 -2.97 25.91 -34.15
CA GLU A 274 -4.44 25.90 -33.92
C GLU A 274 -4.85 26.70 -32.68
N ARG A 275 -3.90 27.27 -31.92
CA ARG A 275 -4.14 28.00 -30.67
C ARG A 275 -4.87 27.17 -29.61
N VAL A 276 -4.60 25.87 -29.56
CA VAL A 276 -5.08 24.97 -28.51
C VAL A 276 -4.01 24.89 -27.42
N PRO A 277 -4.35 25.14 -26.14
CA PRO A 277 -3.39 25.04 -25.04
C PRO A 277 -2.78 23.63 -24.94
N LEU A 278 -1.47 23.58 -24.71
CA LEU A 278 -0.70 22.36 -24.52
C LEU A 278 0.49 22.68 -23.63
N ASP A 279 0.64 21.91 -22.55
CA ASP A 279 1.75 22.02 -21.60
C ASP A 279 2.73 20.86 -21.71
N THR A 280 2.26 19.65 -22.07
CA THR A 280 3.11 18.45 -22.09
C THR A 280 2.83 17.55 -23.28
N VAL A 281 3.89 17.03 -23.92
CA VAL A 281 3.83 15.88 -24.83
C VAL A 281 4.45 14.64 -24.20
N VAL A 282 3.86 13.47 -24.45
CA VAL A 282 4.28 12.19 -23.86
C VAL A 282 4.88 11.29 -24.94
N GLN A 283 6.14 10.90 -24.77
CA GLN A 283 6.78 9.86 -25.57
C GLN A 283 6.51 8.49 -24.94
N ASP A 284 5.74 7.66 -25.63
CA ASP A 284 5.41 6.29 -25.21
C ASP A 284 6.54 5.27 -25.55
N TRP A 285 6.36 4.00 -25.21
CA TRP A 285 7.25 2.85 -25.28
C TRP A 285 7.94 2.58 -26.65
N PHE A 286 8.91 1.67 -26.65
CA PHE A 286 9.68 1.21 -27.82
C PHE A 286 10.44 2.33 -28.58
N TRP A 287 10.82 3.40 -27.90
CA TRP A 287 11.78 4.39 -28.43
C TRP A 287 13.22 3.87 -28.38
N TRP A 288 13.48 2.92 -27.48
CA TRP A 288 14.79 2.35 -27.19
C TRP A 288 15.30 1.40 -28.27
N LYS A 289 16.62 1.28 -28.37
CA LYS A 289 17.31 0.26 -29.17
C LYS A 289 17.15 -1.12 -28.54
N CYS A 290 17.26 -1.19 -27.21
CA CYS A 290 17.04 -2.39 -26.41
C CYS A 290 16.37 -1.97 -25.11
N GLN A 291 15.29 -2.65 -24.71
CA GLN A 291 14.53 -2.28 -23.51
C GLN A 291 15.41 -2.43 -22.27
N GLY A 292 15.46 -1.40 -21.44
CA GLY A 292 16.32 -1.36 -20.25
C GLY A 292 17.65 -0.63 -20.46
N ASP A 293 18.02 -0.27 -21.70
CA ASP A 293 19.18 0.57 -22.00
C ASP A 293 18.75 1.99 -22.44
N PRO A 294 19.53 3.04 -22.17
CA PRO A 294 19.13 4.43 -22.40
C PRO A 294 19.28 4.91 -23.86
N GLU A 295 19.66 4.02 -24.79
CA GLU A 295 19.91 4.40 -26.19
C GLU A 295 18.65 4.31 -27.06
N TYR A 296 18.45 5.29 -27.94
CA TYR A 296 17.38 5.25 -28.95
C TYR A 296 17.64 4.25 -30.06
N ALA A 297 16.56 3.66 -30.58
CA ALA A 297 16.60 2.89 -31.82
C ALA A 297 16.95 3.80 -33.01
N GLU A 298 17.63 3.25 -34.01
CA GLU A 298 17.96 3.99 -35.23
C GLU A 298 16.71 4.53 -35.96
N SER A 299 15.61 3.79 -35.88
CA SER A 299 14.31 4.21 -36.43
C SER A 299 13.75 5.44 -35.72
N TYR A 300 13.98 5.57 -34.41
CA TYR A 300 13.51 6.71 -33.61
C TYR A 300 14.29 8.00 -33.92
N LEU A 301 15.58 7.84 -34.24
CA LEU A 301 16.48 8.93 -34.62
C LEU A 301 16.25 9.47 -36.04
N LYS A 302 15.18 9.04 -36.72
CA LYS A 302 14.82 9.49 -38.08
C LYS A 302 13.40 10.05 -38.09
N PRO A 303 13.16 11.23 -38.71
CA PRO A 303 14.15 12.05 -39.44
C PRO A 303 15.03 12.94 -38.54
N HIS A 304 14.76 13.03 -37.23
CA HIS A 304 15.47 13.91 -36.31
C HIS A 304 16.43 13.13 -35.40
N SER A 305 17.74 13.29 -35.59
CA SER A 305 18.76 12.51 -34.87
C SER A 305 19.24 13.15 -33.56
N ASP A 306 19.13 14.48 -33.39
CA ASP A 306 19.45 15.16 -32.13
C ASP A 306 18.22 15.23 -31.22
N VAL A 307 17.91 14.16 -30.48
CA VAL A 307 16.73 14.15 -29.59
C VAL A 307 16.79 15.28 -28.56
N ARG A 308 17.95 15.54 -27.96
CA ARG A 308 18.13 16.65 -27.01
C ARG A 308 17.87 18.00 -27.67
N GLY A 309 18.19 18.17 -28.95
CA GLY A 309 17.83 19.33 -29.77
C GLY A 309 16.33 19.50 -29.91
N ALA A 310 15.63 18.43 -30.29
CA ALA A 310 14.18 18.45 -30.39
C ALA A 310 13.50 18.79 -29.05
N LEU A 311 13.99 18.28 -27.92
CA LEU A 311 13.42 18.65 -26.61
C LEU A 311 13.65 20.13 -26.28
N ARG A 312 14.80 20.71 -26.64
CA ARG A 312 15.03 22.16 -26.50
C ARG A 312 14.06 22.98 -27.35
N GLU A 313 13.76 22.55 -28.57
CA GLU A 313 12.76 23.21 -29.43
C GLU A 313 11.35 23.14 -28.80
N LEU A 314 10.98 22.02 -28.16
CA LEU A 314 9.74 21.96 -27.37
C LEU A 314 9.75 22.96 -26.22
N HIS A 315 10.87 23.09 -25.50
CA HIS A 315 11.02 24.05 -24.41
C HIS A 315 10.92 25.52 -24.88
N GLU A 316 11.45 25.83 -26.06
CA GLU A 316 11.33 27.16 -26.70
C GLU A 316 9.87 27.51 -27.01
N GLU A 317 9.04 26.51 -27.31
CA GLU A 317 7.59 26.64 -27.49
C GLU A 317 6.80 26.50 -26.17
N HIS A 318 7.48 26.50 -25.02
CA HIS A 318 6.89 26.32 -23.68
C HIS A 318 6.11 25.00 -23.53
N VAL A 319 6.62 23.91 -24.13
CA VAL A 319 6.08 22.56 -24.01
C VAL A 319 7.08 21.68 -23.27
N HIS A 320 6.61 21.01 -22.22
CA HIS A 320 7.35 19.99 -21.48
C HIS A 320 7.20 18.62 -22.15
N SER A 321 8.09 17.72 -21.81
CA SER A 321 8.19 16.40 -22.41
C SER A 321 8.39 15.35 -21.34
N ILE A 322 7.59 14.29 -21.36
CA ILE A 322 7.80 13.11 -20.51
C ILE A 322 8.03 11.88 -21.37
N ILE A 323 8.83 10.94 -20.88
CA ILE A 323 9.19 9.71 -21.62
C ILE A 323 8.86 8.47 -20.81
N SER A 324 8.31 7.47 -21.49
CA SER A 324 8.05 6.13 -20.94
C SER A 324 9.36 5.42 -20.59
N VAL A 325 9.46 4.90 -19.37
CA VAL A 325 10.54 4.03 -18.93
C VAL A 325 9.92 2.88 -18.15
N TRP A 326 10.34 1.66 -18.46
CA TRP A 326 9.84 0.44 -17.82
C TRP A 326 10.88 -0.10 -16.83
N GLU A 327 10.43 -0.78 -15.78
CA GLU A 327 11.26 -1.61 -14.89
C GLU A 327 11.70 -2.93 -15.54
N MET A 328 10.85 -3.50 -16.39
CA MET A 328 11.15 -4.68 -17.19
C MET A 328 12.28 -4.40 -18.20
N MET A 329 13.27 -5.29 -18.28
CA MET A 329 14.40 -5.15 -19.20
C MET A 329 14.54 -6.35 -20.15
N ASP A 330 14.94 -6.11 -21.40
CA ASP A 330 15.24 -7.19 -22.35
C ASP A 330 16.52 -7.92 -21.91
N PRO A 331 16.57 -9.26 -21.94
CA PRO A 331 17.77 -10.05 -21.66
C PRO A 331 19.02 -9.70 -22.47
N LYS A 332 18.83 -9.07 -23.64
CA LYS A 332 19.92 -8.60 -24.50
C LYS A 332 20.50 -7.26 -24.05
N SER A 333 19.82 -6.54 -23.16
CA SER A 333 20.27 -5.23 -22.70
C SER A 333 21.53 -5.34 -21.85
N THR A 334 22.37 -4.31 -21.94
CA THR A 334 23.60 -4.25 -21.12
C THR A 334 23.22 -4.15 -19.65
N ASN A 335 22.21 -3.35 -19.35
CA ASN A 335 21.72 -3.14 -17.99
C ASN A 335 21.15 -4.42 -17.37
N PHE A 336 20.30 -5.18 -18.07
CA PHE A 336 19.79 -6.45 -17.53
C PHE A 336 20.91 -7.43 -17.17
N ASN A 337 21.92 -7.56 -18.03
CA ASN A 337 23.06 -8.45 -17.77
C ASN A 337 23.86 -8.01 -16.54
N GLU A 338 23.98 -6.71 -16.28
CA GLU A 338 24.57 -6.21 -15.04
C GLU A 338 23.71 -6.50 -13.81
N PHE A 339 22.39 -6.29 -13.93
CA PHE A 339 21.45 -6.52 -12.83
C PHE A 339 21.41 -8.00 -12.44
N ILE A 340 21.39 -8.92 -13.41
CA ILE A 340 21.50 -10.36 -13.14
C ILE A 340 22.80 -10.68 -12.41
N ARG A 341 23.96 -10.15 -12.87
CA ARG A 341 25.26 -10.39 -12.21
C ARG A 341 25.29 -9.92 -10.76
N ARG A 342 24.54 -8.86 -10.43
CA ARG A 342 24.46 -8.28 -9.09
C ARG A 342 23.33 -8.84 -8.23
N GLY A 343 22.50 -9.75 -8.77
CA GLY A 343 21.35 -10.31 -8.06
C GLY A 343 20.22 -9.29 -7.85
N PHE A 344 20.04 -8.37 -8.80
CA PHE A 344 19.09 -7.26 -8.72
C PHE A 344 17.78 -7.50 -9.48
N ILE A 345 17.52 -8.73 -9.94
CA ILE A 345 16.31 -9.09 -10.67
C ILE A 345 15.39 -9.90 -9.77
N ILE A 346 14.09 -9.62 -9.81
CA ILE A 346 13.08 -10.42 -9.10
C ILE A 346 13.12 -11.85 -9.66
N PRO A 347 13.25 -12.90 -8.82
CA PRO A 347 13.46 -14.26 -9.30
C PRO A 347 12.39 -14.75 -10.30
N GLY A 348 12.88 -15.21 -11.46
CA GLY A 348 12.04 -15.75 -12.54
C GLY A 348 11.23 -14.70 -13.30
N THR A 349 11.67 -13.45 -13.28
CA THR A 349 11.07 -12.33 -14.04
C THR A 349 12.16 -11.59 -14.85
N TYR A 350 11.78 -10.49 -15.50
CA TYR A 350 12.71 -9.58 -16.20
C TYR A 350 12.78 -8.21 -15.53
N ASP A 351 12.17 -8.10 -14.36
CA ASP A 351 11.96 -6.87 -13.62
C ASP A 351 13.05 -6.75 -12.57
N TYR A 352 13.63 -5.56 -12.46
CA TYR A 352 14.55 -5.34 -11.36
C TYR A 352 13.81 -5.32 -10.03
N ASP A 353 14.49 -5.74 -8.97
CA ASP A 353 13.93 -5.74 -7.63
C ASP A 353 13.99 -4.33 -7.02
N ALA A 354 12.90 -3.58 -7.19
CA ALA A 354 12.75 -2.25 -6.61
C ALA A 354 12.82 -2.26 -5.08
N THR A 355 12.67 -3.42 -4.42
CA THR A 355 12.81 -3.51 -2.96
C THR A 355 14.26 -3.46 -2.50
N ASN A 356 15.21 -3.72 -3.40
CA ASN A 356 16.64 -3.58 -3.14
C ASN A 356 17.11 -2.13 -3.38
N PRO A 357 17.56 -1.40 -2.34
CA PRO A 357 18.05 -0.03 -2.51
C PRO A 357 19.21 0.08 -3.53
N ALA A 358 20.13 -0.87 -3.54
CA ALA A 358 21.25 -0.86 -4.47
C ALA A 358 20.83 -1.12 -5.93
N ALA A 359 19.70 -1.82 -6.14
CA ALA A 359 19.11 -1.99 -7.47
C ALA A 359 18.43 -0.69 -7.93
N ARG A 360 17.73 0.03 -7.04
CA ARG A 360 17.19 1.37 -7.34
C ARG A 360 18.30 2.35 -7.72
N ASP A 361 19.42 2.36 -6.99
CA ASP A 361 20.60 3.15 -7.32
C ASP A 361 21.15 2.81 -8.72
N ALA A 362 21.22 1.52 -9.06
CA ALA A 362 21.69 1.08 -10.37
C ALA A 362 20.70 1.49 -11.47
N TYR A 363 19.40 1.36 -11.23
CA TYR A 363 18.35 1.74 -12.18
C TYR A 363 18.41 3.23 -12.50
N TRP A 364 18.60 4.06 -11.47
CA TRP A 364 18.86 5.47 -11.64
C TRP A 364 20.14 5.74 -12.45
N LYS A 365 21.28 5.21 -12.01
CA LYS A 365 22.59 5.54 -12.62
C LYS A 365 22.73 5.04 -14.05
N MET A 366 22.12 3.90 -14.38
CA MET A 366 22.34 3.21 -15.64
C MET A 366 21.24 3.46 -16.67
N LEU A 367 20.04 3.87 -16.25
CA LEU A 367 18.91 4.10 -17.15
C LEU A 367 18.29 5.50 -16.98
N ILE A 368 17.69 5.81 -15.83
CA ILE A 368 16.91 7.04 -15.65
C ILE A 368 17.78 8.30 -15.74
N GLY A 369 18.90 8.35 -15.03
CA GLY A 369 19.83 9.48 -15.03
C GLY A 369 20.40 9.80 -16.42
N PRO A 370 20.87 8.80 -17.18
CA PRO A 370 21.24 8.99 -18.59
C PRO A 370 20.11 9.50 -19.48
N ILE A 371 18.84 9.16 -19.22
CA ILE A 371 17.68 9.73 -19.93
C ILE A 371 17.44 11.17 -19.48
N LEU A 372 17.47 11.45 -18.17
CA LEU A 372 17.30 12.80 -17.62
C LEU A 372 18.31 13.80 -18.22
N ALA A 373 19.57 13.36 -18.35
CA ALA A 373 20.64 14.16 -18.95
C ALA A 373 20.38 14.59 -20.40
N GLN A 374 19.39 14.00 -21.07
CA GLN A 374 18.95 14.34 -22.41
C GLN A 374 17.88 15.43 -22.46
N ALA A 375 17.54 16.02 -21.31
CA ALA A 375 16.60 17.14 -21.15
C ALA A 375 15.10 16.77 -21.21
N TRP A 376 14.73 15.54 -20.85
CA TRP A 376 13.33 15.20 -20.55
C TRP A 376 12.89 15.84 -19.22
N ASP A 377 11.62 16.23 -19.13
CA ASP A 377 11.04 16.93 -17.98
C ASP A 377 10.33 16.01 -16.98
N GLY A 378 10.18 14.73 -17.32
CA GLY A 378 9.49 13.74 -16.50
C GLY A 378 9.58 12.32 -17.06
N PHE A 379 9.19 11.36 -16.23
CA PHE A 379 9.17 9.95 -16.55
C PHE A 379 7.75 9.42 -16.40
N TRP A 380 7.28 8.69 -17.41
CA TRP A 380 6.14 7.80 -17.28
C TRP A 380 6.67 6.41 -16.93
N LEU A 381 6.62 6.09 -15.64
CA LEU A 381 7.06 4.80 -15.09
C LEU A 381 5.92 3.79 -15.24
N ASP A 382 5.85 3.19 -16.42
CA ASP A 382 4.79 2.26 -16.80
C ASP A 382 5.13 0.84 -16.31
N SER A 383 4.16 -0.08 -16.27
CA SER A 383 4.37 -1.50 -15.85
C SER A 383 4.79 -1.67 -14.37
N SER A 384 4.41 -0.70 -13.52
CA SER A 384 4.90 -0.59 -12.14
C SER A 384 4.20 -1.45 -11.07
N GLU A 385 3.42 -2.47 -11.44
CA GLU A 385 2.74 -3.36 -10.50
C GLU A 385 3.66 -4.29 -9.69
N PRO A 386 4.65 -5.03 -10.25
CA PRO A 386 5.18 -5.04 -11.64
C PRO A 386 4.44 -5.96 -12.63
N GLU A 387 4.44 -5.61 -13.93
CA GLU A 387 4.00 -6.51 -15.02
C GLU A 387 5.13 -7.46 -15.43
N ILE A 388 4.81 -8.73 -15.70
CA ILE A 388 5.75 -9.70 -16.26
C ILE A 388 5.36 -10.13 -17.67
N LEU A 389 6.18 -10.98 -18.31
CA LEU A 389 5.91 -11.50 -19.65
C LEU A 389 4.46 -11.94 -19.85
N ASN A 390 3.93 -11.60 -21.03
CA ASN A 390 2.54 -11.82 -21.46
C ASN A 390 1.50 -10.93 -20.77
N GLY A 391 1.91 -9.81 -20.15
CA GLY A 391 0.95 -8.85 -19.58
C GLY A 391 0.41 -9.26 -18.21
N ARG A 392 1.08 -10.18 -17.51
CA ARG A 392 0.60 -10.66 -16.21
C ARG A 392 1.12 -9.77 -15.10
N SER A 393 0.22 -9.13 -14.36
CA SER A 393 0.57 -8.22 -13.26
C SER A 393 -0.10 -8.58 -11.93
N ASP A 394 -1.03 -9.54 -11.90
CA ASP A 394 -1.78 -9.92 -10.71
C ASP A 394 -0.88 -10.44 -9.59
N ALA A 395 -0.69 -9.62 -8.54
CA ALA A 395 0.00 -10.01 -7.30
C ALA A 395 1.37 -10.68 -7.54
N VAL A 396 2.14 -10.20 -8.53
CA VAL A 396 3.34 -10.88 -9.06
C VAL A 396 4.34 -11.30 -7.98
N LEU A 397 4.50 -10.48 -6.95
CA LEU A 397 5.46 -10.72 -5.88
C LEU A 397 5.04 -11.81 -4.88
N PHE A 398 3.78 -12.24 -4.85
CA PHE A 398 3.23 -13.10 -3.80
C PHE A 398 4.04 -14.41 -3.60
N GLU A 399 4.46 -15.05 -4.68
CA GLU A 399 5.22 -16.31 -4.65
C GLU A 399 6.75 -16.10 -4.77
N LYS A 400 7.22 -14.86 -4.59
CA LYS A 400 8.62 -14.47 -4.83
C LYS A 400 9.39 -14.29 -3.54
N THR A 401 10.71 -14.48 -3.62
CA THR A 401 11.65 -13.96 -2.63
C THR A 401 12.30 -12.72 -3.21
N ILE A 402 12.11 -11.59 -2.55
CA ILE A 402 12.64 -10.27 -2.93
C ILE A 402 13.67 -9.82 -1.88
N SER A 403 14.35 -8.71 -2.10
CA SER A 403 15.38 -8.20 -1.19
C SER A 403 14.84 -7.84 0.19
N LEU A 404 13.57 -7.41 0.30
CA LEU A 404 12.88 -7.21 1.59
C LEU A 404 12.44 -8.53 2.27
N GLY A 405 12.64 -9.68 1.62
CA GLY A 405 12.32 -11.00 2.15
C GLY A 405 11.18 -11.68 1.39
N ASN A 406 10.21 -12.20 2.13
CA ASN A 406 9.10 -12.98 1.56
C ASN A 406 8.11 -12.07 0.83
N GLY A 407 7.98 -12.22 -0.48
CA GLY A 407 7.11 -11.39 -1.31
C GLY A 407 5.61 -11.54 -1.00
N ALA A 408 5.19 -12.58 -0.29
CA ALA A 408 3.83 -12.68 0.24
C ALA A 408 3.53 -11.58 1.27
N ARG A 409 4.51 -11.16 2.07
CA ARG A 409 4.38 -10.04 3.03
C ARG A 409 4.35 -8.67 2.35
N TYR A 410 4.94 -8.59 1.17
CA TYR A 410 5.24 -7.34 0.47
C TYR A 410 4.65 -7.29 -0.94
N THR A 411 3.57 -8.04 -1.17
CA THR A 411 3.00 -8.24 -2.50
C THR A 411 2.70 -6.93 -3.24
N ASN A 412 2.27 -5.91 -2.48
CA ASN A 412 1.80 -4.64 -3.01
C ASN A 412 2.81 -3.50 -2.94
N VAL A 413 4.07 -3.76 -2.53
CA VAL A 413 5.04 -2.71 -2.18
C VAL A 413 5.77 -2.11 -3.40
N PHE A 414 5.78 -2.83 -4.53
CA PHE A 414 6.64 -2.51 -5.67
C PHE A 414 6.43 -1.10 -6.24
N PRO A 415 5.19 -0.63 -6.54
CA PRO A 415 5.00 0.68 -7.17
C PRO A 415 5.59 1.83 -6.32
N LEU A 416 5.44 1.74 -5.00
CA LEU A 416 5.97 2.72 -4.05
C LEU A 416 7.50 2.80 -4.14
N LEU A 417 8.18 1.65 -4.11
CA LEU A 417 9.64 1.62 -4.07
C LEU A 417 10.25 1.92 -5.44
N HIS A 418 9.59 1.52 -6.52
CA HIS A 418 10.00 1.85 -7.88
C HIS A 418 9.95 3.36 -8.13
N THR A 419 8.78 3.98 -7.91
CA THR A 419 8.57 5.42 -8.13
C THR A 419 9.33 6.27 -7.10
N GLY A 420 9.33 5.87 -5.84
CA GLY A 420 10.05 6.53 -4.75
C GLY A 420 11.56 6.56 -5.00
N GLY A 421 12.12 5.46 -5.52
CA GLY A 421 13.54 5.41 -5.90
C GLY A 421 13.91 6.45 -6.95
N VAL A 422 13.09 6.62 -7.98
CA VAL A 422 13.31 7.66 -9.01
C VAL A 422 13.19 9.05 -8.42
N TYR A 423 12.17 9.31 -7.60
CA TYR A 423 11.96 10.60 -6.95
C TYR A 423 13.11 11.00 -6.02
N GLU A 424 13.55 10.11 -5.14
CA GLU A 424 14.64 10.35 -4.19
C GLU A 424 15.94 10.70 -4.90
N HIS A 425 16.29 9.93 -5.93
CA HIS A 425 17.52 10.16 -6.70
C HIS A 425 17.47 11.45 -7.51
N TRP A 426 16.32 11.77 -8.12
CA TRP A 426 16.16 13.03 -8.85
C TRP A 426 16.33 14.22 -7.90
N ARG A 427 15.71 14.18 -6.73
CA ARG A 427 15.86 15.25 -5.75
C ARG A 427 17.29 15.43 -5.22
N ALA A 428 18.10 14.38 -5.26
CA ALA A 428 19.50 14.41 -4.84
C ALA A 428 20.48 14.81 -5.96
N SER A 429 20.03 14.84 -7.23
CA SER A 429 20.87 15.05 -8.42
C SER A 429 21.16 16.51 -8.77
#